data_AF-A0A2Z2PRG1-F1
#
_entry.id   AF-A0A2Z2PRG1-F1
#
_cell.length_a   1.000
_cell.length_b   1.000
_cell.length_c   1.000
_cell.angle_alpha   90.00
_cell.angle_beta   90.00
_cell.angle_gamma   90.00
#
_symmetry.space_group_name_H-M   'P 1'
#
loop_
_entity.id
_entity.type
_entity.pdbx_description
1 polymer ?
#
loop_
_entity_poly.entity_id
_entity_poly.type
_entity_poly.pdbx_seq_one_letter_code
_entity_poly.pdbx_strand_id
1 'polypeptide(L)'
;MSRKTQITLALAALAAFSWISIVNPAFASSGGGGLPWESPLQQIQQSITGPVAGFIALAAVAIAGAMLIFGGELNDFARRLCYVALVGGVLLGATQIVALFGATGASIGEFEGRAGSWNVELSSELRTEGEGAHG
;
A
#
# COMPACT_ATOMS: atom_id res chain seq x y z
N MET A 1 -21.67 30.97 -9.65
CA MET A 1 -20.68 30.87 -8.55
C MET A 1 -19.28 30.93 -9.16
N SER A 2 -18.49 31.94 -8.79
CA SER A 2 -17.26 32.33 -9.50
C SER A 2 -16.24 31.19 -9.52
N ARG A 3 -15.71 30.82 -10.70
CA ARG A 3 -14.69 29.75 -10.87
C ARG A 3 -13.48 29.93 -9.94
N LYS A 4 -13.22 31.17 -9.53
CA LYS A 4 -12.18 31.55 -8.56
C LYS A 4 -12.43 30.92 -7.19
N THR A 5 -13.69 30.89 -6.73
CA THR A 5 -14.10 30.27 -5.46
C THR A 5 -13.96 28.75 -5.50
N GLN A 6 -14.23 28.14 -6.66
CA GLN A 6 -14.08 26.70 -6.87
C GLN A 6 -12.61 26.26 -6.82
N ILE A 7 -11.71 27.07 -7.41
CA ILE A 7 -10.26 26.83 -7.36
C ILE A 7 -9.71 27.00 -5.95
N THR A 8 -10.14 28.02 -5.20
CA THR A 8 -9.72 28.21 -3.80
C THR A 8 -10.17 27.06 -2.90
N LEU A 9 -11.38 26.51 -3.11
CA LEU A 9 -11.86 25.35 -2.35
C LEU A 9 -11.07 24.08 -2.72
N ALA A 10 -10.75 23.87 -4.00
CA ALA A 10 -9.95 22.73 -4.45
C ALA A 10 -8.51 22.76 -3.90
N LEU A 11 -7.87 23.94 -3.90
CA LEU A 11 -6.56 24.13 -3.28
C LEU A 11 -6.59 23.89 -1.77
N ALA A 12 -7.61 24.38 -1.07
CA ALA A 12 -7.76 24.15 0.36
C ALA A 12 -7.93 22.66 0.69
N ALA A 13 -8.70 21.92 -0.12
CA ALA A 13 -8.88 20.49 0.05
C ALA A 13 -7.59 19.69 -0.19
N LEU A 14 -6.81 20.04 -1.22
CA LEU A 14 -5.50 19.44 -1.49
C LEU A 14 -4.48 19.72 -0.39
N ALA A 15 -4.45 20.95 0.13
CA ALA A 15 -3.59 21.32 1.24
C ALA A 15 -3.95 20.56 2.53
N ALA A 16 -5.25 20.43 2.82
CA ALA A 16 -5.74 19.64 3.96
C ALA A 16 -5.38 18.15 3.82
N PHE A 17 -5.55 17.58 2.63
CA PHE A 17 -5.17 16.19 2.36
C PHE A 17 -3.67 15.97 2.51
N SER A 18 -2.84 16.86 1.96
CA SER A 18 -1.39 16.82 2.11
C SER A 18 -0.93 16.95 3.55
N TRP A 19 -1.63 17.74 4.37
CA TRP A 19 -1.32 17.89 5.80
C TRP A 19 -1.62 16.61 6.59
N ILE A 20 -2.72 15.92 6.25
CA ILE A 20 -3.11 14.66 6.89
C ILE A 20 -2.12 13.52 6.53
N SER A 21 -1.52 13.55 5.34
CA SER A 21 -0.56 12.51 4.92
C SER A 21 0.81 12.56 5.63
N ILE A 22 1.14 13.63 6.36
CA ILE A 22 2.44 13.80 7.04
C ILE A 22 2.41 13.21 8.47
N VAL A 23 1.27 12.71 8.96
CA VAL A 23 1.16 12.10 10.29
C VAL A 23 1.77 10.69 10.27
N ASN A 24 3.10 10.62 10.39
CA ASN A 24 3.81 9.37 10.62
C ASN A 24 3.54 8.90 12.06
N PRO A 25 3.16 7.64 12.33
CA PRO A 25 3.02 7.16 13.70
C PRO A 25 4.42 7.10 14.33
N ALA A 26 4.70 8.07 15.22
CA ALA A 26 5.85 7.99 16.10
C ALA A 26 5.60 6.85 17.10
N PHE A 27 6.14 5.68 16.81
CA PHE A 27 6.22 4.57 17.75
C PHE A 27 7.06 5.01 18.95
N ALA A 28 6.42 5.58 19.97
CA ALA A 28 6.99 5.72 21.29
C ALA A 28 7.09 4.30 21.86
N SER A 29 8.32 3.77 21.81
CA SER A 29 8.75 2.53 22.44
C SER A 29 8.09 2.37 23.81
N SER A 30 7.46 1.22 24.01
CA SER A 30 7.10 0.66 25.31
C SER A 30 8.34 0.65 26.21
N GLY A 31 8.50 1.67 27.04
CA GLY A 31 9.57 1.82 28.02
C GLY A 31 8.97 2.29 29.33
N GLY A 32 8.93 1.39 30.31
CA GLY A 32 8.07 1.48 31.49
C GLY A 32 8.35 2.63 32.46
N GLY A 33 7.35 2.92 33.29
CA GLY A 33 7.47 3.87 34.40
C GLY A 33 6.14 4.08 35.11
N GLY A 34 5.95 3.38 36.25
CA GLY A 34 4.70 3.34 37.03
C GLY A 34 4.33 4.66 37.70
N LEU A 35 3.75 5.59 36.96
CA LEU A 35 3.17 6.83 37.48
C LEU A 35 1.66 6.88 37.19
N PRO A 36 0.81 7.24 38.17
CA PRO A 36 -0.66 7.12 38.07
C PRO A 36 -1.31 8.03 37.02
N TRP A 37 -0.59 9.04 36.51
CA TRP A 37 -1.02 9.91 35.42
C TRP A 37 -0.77 9.32 34.03
N GLU A 38 -0.07 8.20 33.92
CA GLU A 38 0.25 7.58 32.64
C GLU A 38 -0.96 6.83 32.05
N SER A 39 -1.85 6.33 32.92
CA SER A 39 -3.11 5.71 32.49
C SER A 39 -4.02 6.65 31.69
N PRO A 40 -4.33 7.88 32.14
CA PRO A 40 -5.13 8.81 31.34
C PRO A 40 -4.42 9.30 30.07
N LEU A 41 -3.08 9.44 30.06
CA LEU A 41 -2.33 9.79 28.86
C LEU A 41 -2.34 8.65 27.81
N GLN A 42 -2.17 7.39 28.25
CA GLN A 42 -2.35 6.23 27.38
C GLN A 42 -3.79 6.07 26.90
N GLN A 43 -4.78 6.38 27.73
CA GLN A 43 -6.19 6.28 27.36
C GLN A 43 -6.56 7.31 26.29
N ILE A 44 -5.99 8.52 26.32
CA ILE A 44 -6.13 9.51 25.26
C ILE A 44 -5.43 9.05 23.98
N GLN A 45 -4.22 8.50 24.08
CA GLN A 45 -3.49 7.96 22.93
C GLN A 45 -4.27 6.80 22.28
N GLN A 46 -4.78 5.86 23.09
CA GLN A 46 -5.67 4.78 22.67
C GLN A 46 -7.03 5.28 22.14
N SER A 47 -7.52 6.46 22.56
CA SER A 47 -8.77 7.01 22.02
C SER A 47 -8.60 7.59 20.62
N ILE A 48 -7.40 8.06 20.29
CA ILE A 48 -7.05 8.62 18.97
C ILE A 48 -6.65 7.49 17.99
N THR A 49 -5.98 6.44 18.47
CA THR A 49 -5.52 5.33 17.62
C THR A 49 -6.34 4.05 17.74
N GLY A 50 -7.31 3.99 18.66
CA GLY A 50 -8.08 2.78 18.96
C GLY A 50 -9.44 2.69 18.24
N PRO A 51 -10.25 1.67 18.58
CA PRO A 51 -11.49 1.34 17.85
C PRO A 51 -12.51 2.49 17.77
N VAL A 52 -12.50 3.39 18.76
CA VAL A 52 -13.39 4.56 18.83
C VAL A 52 -13.19 5.49 17.64
N ALA A 53 -11.93 5.76 17.26
CA ALA A 53 -11.61 6.55 16.07
C ALA A 53 -12.13 5.88 14.80
N GLY A 54 -12.08 4.54 14.74
CA GLY A 54 -12.66 3.75 13.65
C GLY A 54 -14.17 3.93 13.51
N PHE A 55 -14.92 3.91 14.61
CA PHE A 55 -16.37 4.13 14.59
C PHE A 55 -16.74 5.57 14.18
N ILE A 56 -15.98 6.57 14.63
CA ILE A 56 -16.17 7.97 14.22
C ILE A 56 -15.88 8.12 12.72
N ALA A 57 -14.81 7.51 12.21
CA ALA A 57 -14.48 7.53 10.78
C ALA A 57 -15.59 6.88 9.94
N LEU A 58 -16.13 5.74 10.38
CA LEU A 58 -17.25 5.07 9.71
C LEU A 58 -18.49 5.98 9.68
N ALA A 59 -18.83 6.61 10.81
CA ALA A 59 -19.95 7.56 10.88
C ALA A 59 -19.75 8.76 9.94
N ALA A 60 -18.53 9.32 9.88
CA ALA A 60 -18.21 10.44 8.99
C ALA A 60 -18.36 10.07 7.51
N VAL A 61 -17.89 8.89 7.10
CA VAL A 61 -18.07 8.38 5.73
C VAL A 61 -19.55 8.19 5.40
N ALA A 62 -20.34 7.66 6.34
CA ALA A 62 -21.78 7.49 6.14
C ALA A 62 -22.51 8.82 5.96
N ILE A 63 -22.18 9.84 6.78
CA ILE A 63 -22.75 11.19 6.65
C ILE A 63 -22.33 11.83 5.32
N ALA A 64 -21.06 11.71 4.93
CA ALA A 64 -20.58 12.20 3.65
C ALA A 64 -21.30 11.52 2.47
N GLY A 65 -21.53 10.20 2.53
CA GLY A 65 -22.30 9.46 1.55
C GLY A 65 -23.79 9.84 1.52
N ALA A 66 -24.40 10.10 2.69
CA ALA A 66 -25.77 10.58 2.78
C ALA A 66 -25.92 11.99 2.22
N MET A 67 -25.00 12.89 2.55
CA MET A 67 -24.90 14.23 1.95
C MET A 67 -24.63 14.15 0.45
N LEU A 68 -23.95 13.10 0.00
CA LEU A 68 -23.77 12.84 -1.42
C LEU A 68 -25.11 12.60 -2.10
N ILE A 69 -25.94 11.69 -1.58
CA ILE A 69 -27.20 11.24 -2.20
C ILE A 69 -28.31 12.32 -2.08
N PHE A 70 -28.32 13.09 -1.00
CA PHE A 70 -29.39 14.08 -0.76
C PHE A 70 -28.96 15.54 -0.94
N GLY A 71 -27.66 15.84 -0.98
CA GLY A 71 -27.15 17.17 -1.31
C GLY A 71 -27.28 17.41 -2.81
N GLY A 72 -28.13 18.35 -3.22
CA GLY A 72 -28.58 18.61 -4.60
C GLY A 72 -27.51 18.90 -5.67
N GLU A 73 -26.24 18.66 -5.38
CA GLU A 73 -25.08 18.75 -6.27
C GLU A 73 -24.66 17.37 -6.81
N LEU A 74 -25.47 16.34 -6.53
CA LEU A 74 -25.30 14.94 -6.91
C LEU A 74 -24.80 14.72 -8.33
N ASN A 75 -25.40 15.43 -9.28
CA ASN A 75 -25.08 15.26 -10.70
C ASN A 75 -23.65 15.71 -11.02
N ASP A 76 -23.15 16.76 -10.35
CA ASP A 76 -21.79 17.26 -10.52
C ASP A 76 -20.77 16.35 -9.81
N PHE A 77 -21.09 15.86 -8.62
CA PHE A 77 -20.23 14.91 -7.91
C PHE A 77 -20.16 13.55 -8.63
N ALA A 78 -21.31 12.99 -9.03
CA ALA A 78 -21.37 11.70 -9.72
C ALA A 78 -20.59 11.75 -11.04
N ARG A 79 -20.69 12.86 -11.78
CA ARG A 79 -19.90 13.08 -13.00
C ARG A 79 -18.40 13.09 -12.71
N ARG A 80 -17.94 13.75 -11.65
CA ARG A 80 -16.53 13.75 -11.23
C ARG A 80 -16.07 12.36 -10.77
N LEU A 81 -16.88 11.66 -9.98
CA LEU A 81 -16.58 10.30 -9.53
C LEU A 81 -16.45 9.33 -10.72
N CYS A 82 -17.34 9.46 -11.71
CA CYS A 82 -17.27 8.65 -12.92
C CYS A 82 -15.96 8.87 -13.68
N TYR A 83 -15.49 10.12 -13.83
CA TYR A 83 -14.18 10.39 -14.45
C TYR A 83 -13.03 9.74 -13.67
N VAL A 84 -13.01 9.86 -12.34
CA VAL A 84 -11.97 9.25 -11.50
C VAL A 84 -12.02 7.72 -11.58
N ALA A 85 -13.21 7.12 -11.55
CA ALA A 85 -13.40 5.68 -11.65
C ALA A 85 -13.01 5.13 -13.03
N LEU A 86 -13.35 5.83 -14.11
CA LEU A 86 -12.97 5.44 -15.47
C LEU A 86 -11.45 5.51 -15.66
N VAL A 87 -10.80 6.60 -15.22
CA VAL A 87 -9.34 6.74 -15.31
C VAL A 87 -8.64 5.72 -14.42
N GLY A 88 -9.06 5.60 -13.16
CA GLY A 88 -8.50 4.64 -12.21
C GLY A 88 -8.67 3.20 -12.68
N GLY A 89 -9.87 2.84 -13.16
CA GLY A 89 -10.16 1.50 -13.69
C GLY A 89 -9.34 1.16 -14.93
N VAL A 90 -9.12 2.11 -15.84
CA VAL A 90 -8.23 1.91 -16.99
C VAL A 90 -6.79 1.73 -16.54
N LEU A 91 -6.28 2.55 -15.62
CA LEU A 91 -4.90 2.42 -15.11
C LEU A 91 -4.68 1.09 -14.37
N LEU A 92 -5.63 0.69 -13.52
CA LEU A 92 -5.58 -0.59 -12.81
C LEU A 92 -5.76 -1.78 -13.75
N GLY A 93 -6.60 -1.66 -14.79
CA GLY A 93 -6.77 -2.69 -15.81
C GLY A 93 -5.63 -2.78 -16.81
N ALA A 94 -4.92 -1.67 -17.05
CA ALA A 94 -3.80 -1.61 -17.99
C ALA A 94 -2.67 -2.55 -17.61
N THR A 95 -2.41 -2.76 -16.31
CA THR A 95 -1.41 -3.74 -15.86
C THR A 95 -1.77 -5.16 -16.29
N GLN A 96 -3.06 -5.49 -16.32
CA GLN A 96 -3.54 -6.79 -16.78
C GLN A 96 -3.35 -6.96 -18.29
N ILE A 97 -3.60 -5.89 -19.07
CA ILE A 97 -3.37 -5.91 -20.52
C ILE A 97 -1.88 -6.02 -20.83
N VAL A 98 -1.02 -5.24 -20.14
CA VAL A 98 0.43 -5.32 -20.29
C VAL A 98 0.95 -6.71 -19.91
N ALA A 99 0.40 -7.35 -18.88
CA ALA A 99 0.78 -8.71 -18.50
C ALA A 99 0.51 -9.75 -19.61
N LEU A 100 -0.58 -9.60 -20.38
CA LEU A 100 -0.90 -10.51 -21.50
C LEU A 100 0.15 -10.45 -22.62
N PHE A 101 0.75 -9.28 -22.85
CA PHE A 101 1.81 -9.11 -23.85
C PHE A 101 3.22 -9.24 -23.26
N GLY A 102 3.38 -9.02 -21.95
CA GLY A 102 4.65 -9.19 -21.23
C GLY A 102 5.00 -10.65 -20.92
N ALA A 103 4.00 -11.52 -20.74
CA ALA A 103 4.21 -12.95 -20.52
C ALA A 103 4.59 -13.75 -21.78
N THR A 104 4.43 -13.14 -22.97
CA THR A 104 4.83 -13.75 -24.26
C THR A 104 6.17 -13.22 -24.79
N GLY A 105 6.74 -12.20 -24.13
CA GLY A 105 8.16 -11.86 -24.29
C GLY A 105 8.98 -12.86 -23.49
N ALA A 106 9.89 -13.58 -24.17
CA ALA A 106 10.69 -14.68 -23.62
C ALA A 106 11.09 -14.46 -22.14
N SER A 107 10.76 -15.43 -21.29
CA SER A 107 11.43 -15.59 -20.01
C SER A 107 12.89 -15.95 -20.30
N ILE A 108 13.73 -14.92 -20.47
CA ILE A 108 15.15 -15.10 -20.25
C ILE A 108 15.23 -15.50 -18.78
N GLY A 109 15.53 -16.77 -18.58
CA GLY A 109 15.45 -17.44 -17.29
C GLY A 109 16.00 -16.56 -16.19
N GLU A 110 15.19 -16.41 -15.15
CA GLU A 110 15.70 -16.14 -13.82
C GLU A 110 16.78 -17.20 -13.58
N PHE A 111 18.05 -16.75 -13.57
CA PHE A 111 19.16 -17.58 -13.14
C PHE A 111 19.04 -17.71 -11.62
N GLU A 112 18.02 -18.44 -11.19
CA GLU A 112 17.91 -18.97 -9.84
C GLU A 112 19.02 -20.02 -9.71
N GLY A 113 20.21 -19.54 -9.34
CA GLY A 113 21.11 -20.27 -8.46
C GLY A 113 21.57 -21.67 -8.89
N ARG A 114 21.93 -21.93 -10.15
CA ARG A 114 22.82 -23.08 -10.48
C ARG A 114 24.30 -22.77 -10.20
N ALA A 115 24.57 -22.12 -9.08
CA ALA A 115 25.91 -22.01 -8.50
C ALA A 115 26.22 -23.19 -7.53
N GLY A 116 25.30 -24.15 -7.37
CA GLY A 116 25.41 -25.22 -6.38
C GLY A 116 25.68 -26.65 -6.89
N SER A 117 25.61 -26.94 -8.21
CA SER A 117 25.70 -28.34 -8.68
C SER A 117 27.02 -28.73 -9.36
N TRP A 118 27.87 -27.76 -9.72
CA TRP A 118 29.15 -28.07 -10.38
C TRP A 118 30.21 -28.66 -9.42
N ASN A 119 30.02 -28.52 -8.11
CA ASN A 119 30.95 -29.05 -7.12
C ASN A 119 30.79 -30.57 -6.89
N VAL A 120 29.67 -31.18 -7.32
CA VAL A 120 29.40 -32.60 -7.06
C VAL A 120 30.03 -33.47 -8.15
N GLU A 121 29.98 -33.05 -9.42
CA GLU A 121 30.45 -33.86 -10.56
C GLU A 121 31.98 -33.86 -10.70
N LEU A 122 32.65 -32.74 -10.42
CA LEU A 122 34.12 -32.65 -10.47
C LEU A 122 34.79 -33.51 -9.38
N SER A 123 34.09 -33.77 -8.28
CA SER A 123 34.60 -34.59 -7.17
C SER A 123 34.53 -36.10 -7.46
N SER A 124 33.62 -36.53 -8.33
CA SER A 124 33.52 -37.93 -8.76
C SER A 124 34.53 -38.30 -9.85
N GLU A 125 34.85 -37.38 -10.77
CA GLU A 125 35.82 -37.67 -11.83
C GLU A 125 37.27 -37.74 -11.31
N LEU A 126 37.65 -36.90 -10.34
CA LEU A 126 38.98 -36.97 -9.72
C LEU A 126 39.19 -38.19 -8.79
N ARG A 127 38.15 -38.98 -8.51
CA ARG A 127 38.24 -40.16 -7.62
C ARG A 127 38.39 -41.49 -8.36
N THR A 128 38.23 -41.52 -9.69
CA THR A 128 38.28 -42.77 -10.48
C THR A 128 39.59 -42.99 -11.23
N GLU A 129 40.56 -42.08 -11.10
CA GLU A 129 41.80 -42.10 -11.90
C GLU A 129 43.06 -42.43 -11.08
N GLY A 130 42.97 -43.39 -10.15
CA GLY A 130 44.15 -43.75 -9.35
C GLY A 130 43.97 -44.89 -8.35
N GLU A 131 43.47 -46.06 -8.76
CA GLU A 131 43.74 -47.28 -7.98
C GLU A 131 43.78 -48.51 -8.88
N GLY A 132 44.90 -48.65 -9.60
CA GLY A 132 45.29 -49.86 -10.29
C GLY A 132 46.30 -50.66 -9.47
N ALA A 133 45.96 -51.94 -9.27
CA ALA A 133 46.88 -53.08 -9.21
C ALA A 133 47.86 -53.21 -8.03
N HIS A 134 47.52 -54.13 -7.11
CA HIS A 134 48.50 -55.09 -6.57
C HIS A 134 47.87 -56.48 -6.51
N GLY A 135 48.23 -57.30 -7.49
CA GLY A 135 48.11 -58.76 -7.55
C GLY A 135 49.32 -59.28 -8.32
#